data_AF-A0A1Q9PFU7-F1
#
_entry.id   AF-A0A1Q9PFU7-F1
#
_cell.length_a   1.000
_cell.length_b   1.000
_cell.length_c   1.000
_cell.angle_alpha   90.00
_cell.angle_beta   90.00
_cell.angle_gamma   90.00
#
_symmetry.space_group_name_H-M   'P 1'
#
loop_
_entity.id
_entity.type
_entity.pdbx_description
1 polymer ?
#
loop_
_entity_poly.entity_id
_entity_poly.type
_entity_poly.pdbx_seq_one_letter_code
_entity_poly.pdbx_strand_id
1 'polypeptide(L)'
;MYEELLELLEKRFSKGEIDKGNYEELKERYLQKLDTAKVNRELHKEASQIYTSGVKVATDKSLSVAGSTKITGGHVGKDIRIAGSGKIDDDVECNNLKSAGSLKSNGSITAHGDINTAGSFKCAGFLHGDLDAKFAGSAKVGLETILQGRIVAAGSFSTGGFLQAESGAKFSGSAKIEGNLLSKGVVEAAGRIVVDGDLVGDDVLINKGRDFLSLRFRNLKKSVISGHLLGTGEVYLANTLVEGDVKGLKVEIGPFTQVEGTVYYVDYIDVDKKARLESEPIKISHEKLRL
;
A
#
# COMPACT_ATOMS: atom_id res chain seq x y z
N MET A 1 -1.86 16.64 5.32
CA MET A 1 -1.75 15.87 4.06
C MET A 1 -0.75 16.47 3.05
N TYR A 2 -1.09 17.44 2.18
CA TYR A 2 -0.14 17.88 1.13
C TYR A 2 1.10 18.62 1.67
N GLU A 3 0.98 19.27 2.84
CA GLU A 3 2.11 19.86 3.56
C GLU A 3 3.10 18.78 4.05
N GLU A 4 2.58 17.66 4.58
CA GLU A 4 3.40 16.52 5.01
C GLU A 4 4.01 15.77 3.82
N LEU A 5 3.29 15.67 2.69
CA LEU A 5 3.83 15.11 1.45
C LEU A 5 5.00 15.94 0.90
N LEU A 6 4.89 17.27 0.96
CA LEU A 6 5.99 18.18 0.59
C LEU A 6 7.19 18.02 1.54
N GLU A 7 6.94 17.90 2.85
CA GLU A 7 7.99 17.68 3.85
C GLU A 7 8.68 16.32 3.68
N LEU A 8 7.92 15.27 3.37
CA LEU A 8 8.44 13.94 3.03
C LEU A 8 9.25 13.98 1.73
N LEU A 9 8.74 14.65 0.70
CA LEU A 9 9.44 14.82 -0.58
C LEU A 9 10.78 15.54 -0.39
N GLU A 10 10.82 16.58 0.45
CA GLU A 10 12.07 17.27 0.82
C GLU A 10 13.05 16.37 1.57
N LYS A 11 12.56 15.58 2.54
CA LYS A 11 13.41 14.60 3.25
C LYS A 11 14.00 13.56 2.29
N ARG A 12 13.21 13.06 1.33
CA ARG A 12 13.67 12.07 0.35
C ARG A 12 14.68 12.65 -0.64
N PHE A 13 14.50 13.89 -1.10
CA PHE A 13 15.50 14.59 -1.91
C PHE A 13 16.80 14.80 -1.13
N SER A 14 16.72 15.20 0.14
CA SER A 14 17.90 15.39 0.99
C SER A 14 18.69 14.10 1.24
N LYS A 15 18.03 12.94 1.18
CA LYS A 15 18.64 11.61 1.30
C LYS A 15 19.14 11.03 -0.03
N GLY A 16 18.92 11.73 -1.15
CA GLY A 16 19.32 11.27 -2.47
C GLY A 16 18.45 10.16 -3.05
N GLU A 17 17.24 9.94 -2.50
CA GLU A 17 16.32 8.89 -2.95
C GLU A 17 15.53 9.26 -4.21
N ILE A 18 15.67 10.49 -4.70
CA ILE A 18 14.95 11.03 -5.86
C ILE A 18 15.85 12.03 -6.59
N ASP A 19 15.81 11.99 -7.92
CA ASP A 19 16.52 12.97 -8.76
C ASP A 19 15.86 14.35 -8.74
N LYS A 20 16.62 15.38 -9.15
CA LYS A 20 16.18 16.77 -9.10
C LYS A 20 14.99 17.06 -10.02
N GLY A 21 14.90 16.40 -11.18
CA GLY A 21 13.82 16.61 -12.14
C GLY A 21 12.49 16.08 -11.62
N ASN A 22 12.50 14.84 -11.12
CA ASN A 22 11.35 14.21 -10.48
C ASN A 22 10.95 14.94 -9.19
N TYR A 23 11.93 15.46 -8.42
CA TYR A 23 11.63 16.30 -7.26
C TYR A 23 10.86 17.57 -7.65
N GLU A 24 11.32 18.31 -8.67
CA GLU A 24 10.67 19.55 -9.12
C GLU A 24 9.26 19.28 -9.66
N GLU A 25 9.07 18.23 -10.48
CA GLU A 25 7.75 17.87 -11.00
C GLU A 25 6.78 17.44 -9.90
N LEU A 26 7.21 16.60 -8.95
CA LEU A 26 6.39 16.16 -7.82
C LEU A 26 6.08 17.32 -6.88
N LYS A 27 7.04 18.21 -6.64
CA LYS A 27 6.85 19.41 -5.82
C LYS A 27 5.80 20.33 -6.43
N GLU A 28 5.89 20.61 -7.73
CA GLU A 28 4.93 21.46 -8.43
C GLU A 28 3.53 20.83 -8.42
N ARG A 29 3.43 19.52 -8.66
CA ARG A 29 2.18 18.77 -8.58
C ARG A 29 1.58 18.79 -7.18
N TYR A 30 2.38 18.63 -6.12
CA TYR A 30 1.91 18.68 -4.74
C TYR A 30 1.51 20.08 -4.32
N LEU A 31 2.21 21.13 -4.77
CA LEU A 31 1.84 22.52 -4.53
C LEU A 31 0.50 22.88 -5.22
N GLN A 32 0.31 22.49 -6.49
CA GLN A 32 -0.98 22.69 -7.16
C GLN A 32 -2.13 21.98 -6.44
N LYS A 33 -1.90 20.75 -5.97
CA LYS A 33 -2.89 20.00 -5.19
C LYS A 33 -3.12 20.61 -3.81
N LEU A 34 -2.09 21.13 -3.16
CA LEU A 34 -2.20 21.84 -1.89
C LEU A 34 -3.04 23.11 -2.04
N ASP A 35 -2.81 23.91 -3.08
CA ASP A 35 -3.61 25.11 -3.35
C ASP A 35 -5.05 24.74 -3.68
N THR A 36 -5.26 23.72 -4.52
CA THR A 36 -6.60 23.19 -4.81
C THR A 36 -7.28 22.68 -3.53
N ALA A 37 -6.55 22.00 -2.65
CA ALA A 37 -7.06 21.50 -1.39
C ALA A 37 -7.35 22.63 -0.39
N LYS A 38 -6.55 23.71 -0.37
CA LYS A 38 -6.80 24.90 0.46
C LYS A 38 -8.06 25.62 -0.02
N VAL A 39 -8.19 25.83 -1.33
CA VAL A 39 -9.38 26.41 -1.95
C VAL A 39 -10.61 25.52 -1.69
N ASN A 40 -10.50 24.20 -1.88
CA ASN A 40 -11.57 23.26 -1.59
C ASN A 40 -11.91 23.20 -0.09
N ARG A 41 -10.93 23.30 0.81
CA ARG A 41 -11.16 23.35 2.26
C ARG A 41 -11.85 24.64 2.69
N GLU A 42 -11.57 25.77 2.04
CA GLU A 42 -12.28 27.03 2.26
C GLU A 42 -13.69 27.00 1.66
N LEU A 43 -13.89 26.40 0.48
CA LEU A 43 -15.20 26.22 -0.15
C LEU A 43 -16.08 25.18 0.60
N HIS A 44 -15.48 24.13 1.15
CA HIS A 44 -16.15 23.06 1.91
C HIS A 44 -16.07 23.23 3.43
N LYS A 45 -15.90 24.47 3.91
CA LYS A 45 -16.34 24.84 5.27
C LYS A 45 -17.84 24.62 5.46
N GLU A 46 -18.60 24.57 4.37
CA GLU A 46 -19.98 24.11 4.36
C GLU A 46 -20.04 22.58 4.52
N ALA A 47 -20.85 22.12 5.47
CA ALA A 47 -20.98 20.72 5.84
C ALA A 47 -21.18 19.80 4.63
N SER A 48 -20.46 18.67 4.59
CA SER A 48 -20.64 17.63 3.58
C SER A 48 -22.13 17.33 3.39
N GLN A 49 -22.61 17.45 2.14
CA GLN A 49 -23.98 17.09 1.82
C GLN A 49 -24.08 15.58 1.64
N ILE A 50 -24.98 14.98 2.40
CA ILE A 50 -25.12 13.52 2.47
C ILE A 50 -26.54 13.14 2.08
N TYR A 51 -26.65 12.62 0.88
CA TYR A 51 -27.88 12.11 0.31
C TYR A 51 -27.95 10.61 0.57
N THR A 52 -29.03 10.15 1.19
CA THR A 52 -29.17 8.74 1.55
C THR A 52 -30.53 8.22 1.11
N SER A 53 -30.52 7.07 0.45
CA SER A 53 -31.70 6.27 0.15
C SER A 53 -31.62 4.98 0.94
N GLY A 54 -32.46 4.84 1.96
CA GLY A 54 -32.44 3.71 2.89
C GLY A 54 -32.38 4.18 4.34
N VAL A 55 -31.92 3.31 5.25
CA VAL A 55 -31.84 3.62 6.67
C VAL A 55 -30.58 4.43 6.95
N LYS A 56 -30.77 5.65 7.44
CA LYS A 56 -29.70 6.53 7.92
C LYS A 56 -29.79 6.66 9.43
N VAL A 57 -28.72 6.31 10.12
CA VAL A 57 -28.56 6.54 11.57
C VAL A 57 -27.39 7.49 11.75
N ALA A 58 -27.67 8.73 12.14
CA ALA A 58 -26.65 9.73 12.43
C ALA A 58 -26.63 10.00 13.93
N THR A 59 -25.49 9.79 14.56
CA THR A 59 -25.18 10.18 15.93
C THR A 59 -24.13 11.28 15.92
N ASP A 60 -23.74 11.80 17.08
CA ASP A 60 -22.69 12.81 17.18
C ASP A 60 -21.34 12.28 16.70
N LYS A 61 -21.08 10.99 16.89
CA LYS A 61 -19.80 10.34 16.54
C LYS A 61 -19.80 9.63 15.20
N SER A 62 -20.97 9.26 14.67
CA SER A 62 -21.03 8.37 13.52
C SER A 62 -22.20 8.65 12.59
N LEU A 63 -21.97 8.39 11.32
CA LEU A 63 -22.97 8.29 10.28
C LEU A 63 -22.98 6.86 9.77
N SER A 64 -24.07 6.14 10.04
CA SER A 64 -24.29 4.79 9.53
C SER A 64 -25.39 4.79 8.49
N VAL A 65 -25.13 4.17 7.34
CA VAL A 65 -26.09 4.01 6.25
C VAL A 65 -26.25 2.55 5.87
N ALA A 66 -27.47 2.05 5.97
CA ALA A 66 -27.89 0.77 5.39
C ALA A 66 -28.80 1.06 4.19
N GLY A 67 -28.19 1.13 3.01
CA GLY A 67 -28.82 1.54 1.76
C GLY A 67 -27.79 2.14 0.81
N SER A 68 -28.23 3.10 -0.01
CA SER A 68 -27.35 3.86 -0.90
C SER A 68 -27.05 5.23 -0.31
N THR A 69 -25.78 5.63 -0.26
CA THR A 69 -25.38 6.97 0.16
C THR A 69 -24.54 7.66 -0.90
N LYS A 70 -24.73 8.97 -1.03
CA LYS A 70 -23.90 9.86 -1.82
C LYS A 70 -23.39 10.97 -0.91
N ILE A 71 -22.07 11.12 -0.83
CA ILE A 71 -21.37 12.16 -0.10
C ILE A 71 -20.73 13.07 -1.14
N THR A 72 -20.98 14.37 -1.08
CA THR A 72 -20.42 15.30 -2.07
C THR A 72 -18.91 15.44 -1.94
N GLY A 73 -18.37 15.34 -0.73
CA GLY A 73 -16.96 15.58 -0.40
C GLY A 73 -16.86 16.45 0.86
N GLY A 74 -15.65 16.91 1.19
CA GLY A 74 -15.36 17.78 2.32
C GLY A 74 -15.12 17.02 3.64
N HIS A 75 -15.26 17.74 4.75
CA HIS A 75 -14.95 17.20 6.07
C HIS A 75 -16.19 16.60 6.76
N VAL A 76 -16.21 15.26 6.85
CA VAL A 76 -17.17 14.52 7.66
C VAL A 76 -16.49 14.22 9.00
N GLY A 77 -16.61 15.12 9.97
CA GLY A 77 -16.01 14.99 11.32
C GLY A 77 -16.58 13.85 12.19
N LYS A 78 -17.07 12.79 11.57
CA LYS A 78 -17.70 11.60 12.15
C LYS A 78 -17.13 10.35 11.50
N ASP A 79 -17.36 9.21 12.12
CA ASP A 79 -17.14 7.92 11.47
C ASP A 79 -18.15 7.73 10.33
N ILE A 80 -17.68 7.33 9.16
CA ILE A 80 -18.53 6.92 8.04
C ILE A 80 -18.66 5.40 8.08
N ARG A 81 -19.88 4.88 8.23
CA ARG A 81 -20.22 3.45 8.16
C ARG A 81 -21.23 3.21 7.05
N ILE A 82 -20.86 2.43 6.04
CA ILE A 82 -21.71 2.14 4.87
C ILE A 82 -21.89 0.63 4.77
N ALA A 83 -23.08 0.15 5.10
CA ALA A 83 -23.40 -1.27 4.98
C ALA A 83 -23.80 -1.66 3.54
N GLY A 84 -24.42 -0.73 2.81
CA GLY A 84 -24.85 -0.92 1.42
C GLY A 84 -23.87 -0.33 0.40
N SER A 85 -24.36 0.58 -0.43
CA SER A 85 -23.58 1.22 -1.49
C SER A 85 -23.26 2.68 -1.16
N GLY A 86 -22.01 3.09 -1.34
CA GLY A 86 -21.55 4.45 -1.11
C GLY A 86 -20.89 5.05 -2.35
N LYS A 87 -21.23 6.29 -2.63
CA LYS A 87 -20.52 7.12 -3.61
C LYS A 87 -20.01 8.39 -2.93
N ILE A 88 -18.73 8.70 -3.13
CA ILE A 88 -18.14 9.97 -2.74
C ILE A 88 -17.75 10.68 -4.05
N ASP A 89 -18.29 11.87 -4.28
CA ASP A 89 -18.09 12.59 -5.55
C ASP A 89 -16.75 13.33 -5.63
N ASP A 90 -16.19 13.76 -4.50
CA ASP A 90 -14.95 14.54 -4.39
C ASP A 90 -14.07 14.04 -3.24
N ASP A 91 -13.01 14.78 -2.89
CA ASP A 91 -12.15 14.50 -1.75
C ASP A 91 -12.96 14.50 -0.44
N VAL A 92 -12.71 13.52 0.44
CA VAL A 92 -13.36 13.44 1.76
C VAL A 92 -12.34 13.22 2.86
N GLU A 93 -12.58 13.90 3.98
CA GLU A 93 -11.86 13.69 5.24
C GLU A 93 -12.84 13.18 6.29
N CYS A 94 -12.46 12.15 7.03
CA CYS A 94 -13.29 11.57 8.07
C CYS A 94 -12.48 10.99 9.24
N ASN A 95 -13.17 10.67 10.34
CA ASN A 95 -12.49 10.02 11.47
C ASN A 95 -12.18 8.57 11.14
N ASN A 96 -13.20 7.73 10.96
CA ASN A 96 -13.03 6.33 10.57
C ASN A 96 -13.88 6.03 9.34
N LEU A 97 -13.39 5.13 8.47
CA LEU A 97 -14.14 4.70 7.29
C LEU A 97 -14.41 3.20 7.36
N LYS A 98 -15.67 2.80 7.44
CA LYS A 98 -16.08 1.39 7.40
C LYS A 98 -17.07 1.16 6.26
N SER A 99 -16.79 0.21 5.38
CA SER A 99 -17.70 -0.17 4.29
C SER A 99 -17.87 -1.69 4.23
N ALA A 100 -19.06 -2.20 4.57
CA ALA A 100 -19.36 -3.62 4.41
C ALA A 100 -19.75 -3.96 2.96
N GLY A 101 -20.40 -3.03 2.25
CA GLY A 101 -20.79 -3.19 0.86
C GLY A 101 -19.82 -2.50 -0.11
N SER A 102 -20.35 -1.83 -1.13
CA SER A 102 -19.55 -1.22 -2.20
C SER A 102 -19.35 0.26 -1.96
N LEU A 103 -18.10 0.73 -1.91
CA LEU A 103 -17.77 2.15 -1.78
C LEU A 103 -16.93 2.60 -2.98
N LYS A 104 -17.41 3.62 -3.70
CA LYS A 104 -16.68 4.29 -4.77
C LYS A 104 -16.45 5.76 -4.43
N SER A 105 -15.20 6.17 -4.32
CA SER A 105 -14.78 7.57 -4.27
C SER A 105 -14.19 7.99 -5.61
N ASN A 106 -14.67 9.10 -6.14
CA ASN A 106 -14.10 9.77 -7.30
C ASN A 106 -12.94 10.70 -6.92
N GLY A 107 -12.89 11.17 -5.66
CA GLY A 107 -11.76 11.89 -5.10
C GLY A 107 -10.88 11.02 -4.21
N SER A 108 -10.06 11.68 -3.41
CA SER A 108 -9.16 11.13 -2.40
C SER A 108 -9.89 10.92 -1.08
N ILE A 109 -9.40 9.99 -0.27
CA ILE A 109 -9.95 9.70 1.06
C ILE A 109 -8.84 9.93 2.09
N THR A 110 -9.17 10.73 3.10
CA THR A 110 -8.35 10.93 4.31
C THR A 110 -9.11 10.38 5.50
N ALA A 111 -8.53 9.44 6.22
CA ALA A 111 -9.09 8.92 7.46
C ALA A 111 -8.10 9.11 8.61
N HIS A 112 -8.52 9.80 9.67
CA HIS A 112 -7.68 9.97 10.87
C HIS A 112 -7.63 8.73 11.77
N GLY A 113 -8.40 7.72 11.42
CA GLY A 113 -8.55 6.46 12.14
C GLY A 113 -8.50 5.30 11.18
N ASP A 114 -9.15 4.21 11.56
CA ASP A 114 -9.08 2.96 10.79
C ASP A 114 -9.96 3.02 9.53
N ILE A 115 -9.42 2.43 8.46
CA ILE A 115 -10.16 2.13 7.22
C ILE A 115 -10.44 0.63 7.19
N ASN A 116 -11.72 0.24 7.20
CA ASN A 116 -12.11 -1.18 7.14
C ASN A 116 -13.15 -1.40 6.06
N THR A 117 -12.78 -2.13 5.01
CA THR A 117 -13.72 -2.44 3.92
C THR A 117 -13.82 -3.95 3.69
N ALA A 118 -15.02 -4.50 3.81
CA ALA A 118 -15.27 -5.92 3.57
C ALA A 118 -15.74 -6.21 2.15
N GLY A 119 -16.41 -5.26 1.50
CA GLY A 119 -16.91 -5.41 0.13
C GLY A 119 -15.94 -4.88 -0.94
N SER A 120 -16.49 -4.17 -1.92
CA SER A 120 -15.72 -3.58 -3.02
C SER A 120 -15.39 -2.13 -2.70
N PHE A 121 -14.10 -1.79 -2.68
CA PHE A 121 -13.60 -0.45 -2.44
C PHE A 121 -12.89 0.09 -3.67
N LYS A 122 -13.30 1.25 -4.16
CA LYS A 122 -12.61 1.96 -5.23
C LYS A 122 -12.41 3.42 -4.84
N CYS A 123 -11.17 3.85 -4.78
CA CYS A 123 -10.80 5.25 -4.63
C CYS A 123 -10.06 5.68 -5.90
N ALA A 124 -10.54 6.69 -6.61
CA ALA A 124 -9.86 7.15 -7.83
C ALA A 124 -8.64 8.02 -7.49
N GLY A 125 -8.68 8.76 -6.39
CA GLY A 125 -7.56 9.59 -5.90
C GLY A 125 -6.63 8.83 -4.95
N PHE A 126 -6.08 9.57 -3.99
CA PHE A 126 -5.19 9.05 -2.95
C PHE A 126 -5.98 8.40 -1.81
N LEU A 127 -5.35 7.43 -1.15
CA LEU A 127 -5.83 6.92 0.11
C LEU A 127 -4.83 7.25 1.21
N HIS A 128 -5.23 8.09 2.15
CA HIS A 128 -4.44 8.46 3.33
C HIS A 128 -5.12 7.98 4.61
N GLY A 129 -4.35 7.35 5.49
CA GLY A 129 -4.83 6.87 6.79
C GLY A 129 -3.81 7.07 7.90
N ASP A 130 -4.22 7.66 9.01
CA ASP A 130 -3.36 7.85 10.18
C ASP A 130 -3.21 6.56 11.00
N LEU A 131 -4.06 5.55 10.79
CA LEU A 131 -4.01 4.24 11.45
C LEU A 131 -4.03 3.08 10.43
N ASP A 132 -4.65 1.95 10.78
CA ASP A 132 -4.65 0.74 9.99
C ASP A 132 -5.67 0.77 8.86
N ALA A 133 -5.35 0.09 7.75
CA ALA A 133 -6.30 -0.18 6.67
C ALA A 133 -6.48 -1.69 6.45
N LYS A 134 -7.72 -2.17 6.54
CA LYS A 134 -8.08 -3.57 6.33
C LYS A 134 -9.05 -3.71 5.15
N PHE A 135 -8.63 -4.48 4.15
CA PHE A 135 -9.38 -4.79 2.94
C PHE A 135 -9.67 -6.29 2.89
N ALA A 136 -10.85 -6.70 3.34
CA ALA A 136 -11.24 -8.12 3.26
C ALA A 136 -11.73 -8.52 1.86
N GLY A 137 -12.36 -7.61 1.13
CA GLY A 137 -12.85 -7.84 -0.24
C GLY A 137 -11.87 -7.36 -1.32
N SER A 138 -12.39 -6.68 -2.36
CA SER A 138 -11.55 -6.07 -3.40
C SER A 138 -11.34 -4.58 -3.13
N ALA A 139 -10.13 -4.10 -3.37
CA ALA A 139 -9.74 -2.72 -3.16
C ALA A 139 -8.90 -2.22 -4.34
N LYS A 140 -9.28 -1.07 -4.89
CA LYS A 140 -8.51 -0.37 -5.92
C LYS A 140 -8.36 1.09 -5.56
N VAL A 141 -7.11 1.52 -5.37
CA VAL A 141 -6.73 2.93 -5.24
C VAL A 141 -6.09 3.36 -6.56
N GLY A 142 -6.56 4.46 -7.13
CA GLY A 142 -6.14 4.92 -8.45
C GLY A 142 -4.74 5.53 -8.45
N LEU A 143 -4.37 6.17 -7.34
CA LEU A 143 -3.05 6.77 -7.13
C LEU A 143 -2.29 6.02 -6.03
N GLU A 144 -1.84 6.74 -5.01
CA GLU A 144 -0.97 6.24 -3.95
C GLU A 144 -1.76 5.91 -2.68
N THR A 145 -1.22 4.97 -1.91
CA THR A 145 -1.77 4.58 -0.60
C THR A 145 -0.73 4.85 0.47
N ILE A 146 -1.07 5.70 1.44
CA ILE A 146 -0.15 6.14 2.51
C ILE A 146 -0.82 5.91 3.85
N LEU A 147 -0.20 5.06 4.67
CA LEU A 147 -0.71 4.69 5.97
C LEU A 147 0.39 4.82 7.02
N GLN A 148 0.08 5.51 8.12
CA GLN A 148 0.95 5.50 9.31
C GLN A 148 0.79 4.20 10.11
N GLY A 149 -0.30 3.47 9.90
CA GLY A 149 -0.51 2.14 10.46
C GLY A 149 -0.08 1.01 9.53
N ARG A 150 -0.74 -0.13 9.68
CA ARG A 150 -0.55 -1.35 8.89
C ARG A 150 -1.59 -1.46 7.78
N ILE A 151 -1.20 -2.01 6.63
CA ILE A 151 -2.17 -2.51 5.64
C ILE A 151 -2.37 -4.03 5.76
N VAL A 152 -3.62 -4.47 5.76
CA VAL A 152 -3.99 -5.89 5.67
C VAL A 152 -5.01 -6.08 4.55
N ALA A 153 -4.60 -6.73 3.46
CA ALA A 153 -5.50 -7.10 2.38
C ALA A 153 -5.65 -8.62 2.29
N ALA A 154 -6.85 -9.11 2.62
CA ALA A 154 -7.18 -10.53 2.52
C ALA A 154 -7.61 -10.92 1.09
N GLY A 155 -8.31 -10.03 0.39
CA GLY A 155 -8.76 -10.23 -0.99
C GLY A 155 -7.79 -9.64 -2.03
N SER A 156 -8.34 -8.95 -3.04
CA SER A 156 -7.54 -8.35 -4.11
C SER A 156 -7.29 -6.87 -3.84
N PHE A 157 -6.03 -6.46 -3.75
CA PHE A 157 -5.63 -5.07 -3.55
C PHE A 157 -4.85 -4.55 -4.76
N SER A 158 -5.16 -3.34 -5.21
CA SER A 158 -4.38 -2.66 -6.24
C SER A 158 -4.22 -1.18 -5.92
N THR A 159 -3.02 -0.66 -6.10
CA THR A 159 -2.74 0.78 -6.03
C THR A 159 -1.98 1.19 -7.29
N GLY A 160 -2.35 2.32 -7.89
CA GLY A 160 -1.77 2.80 -9.15
C GLY A 160 -0.44 3.55 -9.00
N GLY A 161 0.01 3.79 -7.77
CA GLY A 161 1.31 4.39 -7.47
C GLY A 161 2.01 3.66 -6.33
N PHE A 162 2.76 4.40 -5.51
CA PHE A 162 3.44 3.82 -4.36
C PHE A 162 2.49 3.44 -3.23
N LEU A 163 2.92 2.46 -2.43
CA LEU A 163 2.30 2.07 -1.18
C LEU A 163 3.28 2.29 -0.04
N GLN A 164 2.90 3.10 0.93
CA GLN A 164 3.63 3.26 2.19
C GLN A 164 2.76 2.78 3.34
N ALA A 165 3.28 1.86 4.16
CA ALA A 165 2.67 1.43 5.40
C ALA A 165 3.73 1.31 6.48
N GLU A 166 3.79 2.28 7.40
CA GLU A 166 4.83 2.37 8.42
C GLU A 166 4.88 1.11 9.32
N SER A 167 3.73 0.57 9.74
CA SER A 167 3.68 -0.55 10.71
C SER A 167 3.64 -1.96 10.09
N GLY A 168 3.79 -2.07 8.77
CA GLY A 168 3.80 -3.36 8.06
C GLY A 168 2.77 -3.46 6.93
N ALA A 169 2.92 -4.48 6.10
CA ALA A 169 1.99 -4.80 5.02
C ALA A 169 1.73 -6.30 4.98
N LYS A 170 0.46 -6.71 4.96
CA LYS A 170 0.06 -8.12 4.85
C LYS A 170 -0.90 -8.34 3.69
N PHE A 171 -0.51 -9.19 2.75
CA PHE A 171 -1.30 -9.56 1.57
C PHE A 171 -1.56 -11.06 1.57
N SER A 172 -2.78 -11.46 1.94
CA SER A 172 -3.16 -12.89 1.91
C SER A 172 -3.71 -13.31 0.54
N GLY A 173 -4.35 -12.37 -0.17
CA GLY A 173 -4.86 -12.57 -1.52
C GLY A 173 -3.90 -12.04 -2.59
N SER A 174 -4.43 -11.42 -3.64
CA SER A 174 -3.60 -10.86 -4.71
C SER A 174 -3.33 -9.37 -4.51
N ALA A 175 -2.12 -8.92 -4.76
CA ALA A 175 -1.73 -7.53 -4.64
C ALA A 175 -1.00 -7.04 -5.90
N LYS A 176 -1.38 -5.87 -6.41
CA LYS A 176 -0.66 -5.16 -7.47
C LYS A 176 -0.32 -3.74 -7.02
N ILE A 177 0.95 -3.39 -7.02
CA ILE A 177 1.45 -2.06 -6.69
C ILE A 177 2.18 -1.59 -7.96
N GLU A 178 1.68 -0.55 -8.62
CA GLU A 178 2.26 0.01 -9.85
C GLU A 178 3.45 0.97 -9.58
N GLY A 179 4.03 0.89 -8.38
CA GLY A 179 5.21 1.65 -7.97
C GLY A 179 5.87 0.98 -6.76
N ASN A 180 6.55 1.76 -5.93
CA ASN A 180 7.31 1.22 -4.79
C ASN A 180 6.40 0.77 -3.63
N LEU A 181 6.79 -0.30 -2.95
CA LEU A 181 6.20 -0.77 -1.71
C LEU A 181 7.18 -0.51 -0.56
N LEU A 182 6.84 0.41 0.34
CA LEU A 182 7.69 0.83 1.45
C LEU A 182 7.01 0.53 2.78
N SER A 183 7.72 -0.18 3.65
CA SER A 183 7.28 -0.43 5.02
C SER A 183 8.46 -0.37 5.97
N LYS A 184 8.24 0.18 7.18
CA LYS A 184 9.20 0.08 8.29
C LYS A 184 8.88 -1.11 9.21
N GLY A 185 8.09 -2.05 8.72
CA GLY A 185 7.72 -3.26 9.43
C GLY A 185 7.74 -4.46 8.50
N VAL A 186 7.07 -5.54 8.92
CA VAL A 186 7.03 -6.79 8.16
C VAL A 186 6.13 -6.65 6.94
N VAL A 187 6.68 -6.95 5.76
CA VAL A 187 5.97 -7.15 4.50
C VAL A 187 5.76 -8.65 4.30
N GLU A 188 4.53 -9.13 4.51
CA GLU A 188 4.15 -10.53 4.37
C GLU A 188 3.18 -10.71 3.20
N ALA A 189 3.57 -11.51 2.20
CA ALA A 189 2.71 -11.85 1.07
C ALA A 189 2.51 -13.37 1.02
N ALA A 190 1.35 -13.84 1.47
CA ALA A 190 0.97 -15.25 1.34
C ALA A 190 0.33 -15.57 -0.01
N GLY A 191 -0.17 -14.57 -0.74
CA GLY A 191 -0.69 -14.71 -2.10
C GLY A 191 0.23 -14.09 -3.16
N ARG A 192 -0.27 -13.93 -4.38
CA ARG A 192 0.53 -13.36 -5.49
C ARG A 192 0.65 -11.85 -5.30
N ILE A 193 1.88 -11.35 -5.26
CA ILE A 193 2.18 -9.92 -5.24
C ILE A 193 2.94 -9.52 -6.51
N VAL A 194 2.58 -8.38 -7.08
CA VAL A 194 3.28 -7.75 -8.21
C VAL A 194 3.62 -6.32 -7.79
N VAL A 195 4.91 -5.98 -7.78
CA VAL A 195 5.43 -4.65 -7.47
C VAL A 195 6.20 -4.16 -8.69
N ASP A 196 5.71 -3.11 -9.33
CA ASP A 196 6.33 -2.46 -10.50
C ASP A 196 7.32 -1.38 -10.03
N GLY A 197 8.26 -1.78 -9.18
CA GLY A 197 9.17 -0.89 -8.47
C GLY A 197 9.89 -1.60 -7.33
N ASP A 198 10.46 -0.82 -6.42
CA ASP A 198 11.23 -1.35 -5.30
C ASP A 198 10.34 -1.84 -4.16
N LEU A 199 10.78 -2.89 -3.46
CA LEU A 199 10.15 -3.41 -2.26
C LEU A 199 11.09 -3.25 -1.08
N VAL A 200 10.69 -2.44 -0.11
CA VAL A 200 11.44 -2.22 1.13
C VAL A 200 10.59 -2.60 2.33
N GLY A 201 11.16 -3.41 3.21
CA GLY A 201 10.58 -3.80 4.49
C GLY A 201 11.65 -4.00 5.54
N ASP A 202 11.24 -4.14 6.80
CA ASP A 202 12.15 -4.66 7.81
C ASP A 202 12.38 -6.15 7.56
N ASP A 203 11.30 -6.92 7.62
CA ASP A 203 11.28 -8.31 7.14
C ASP A 203 10.41 -8.41 5.89
N VAL A 204 10.88 -9.14 4.88
CA VAL A 204 10.16 -9.38 3.63
C VAL A 204 9.94 -10.88 3.46
N LEU A 205 8.70 -11.32 3.64
CA LEU A 205 8.32 -12.73 3.69
C LEU A 205 7.30 -13.04 2.58
N ILE A 206 7.76 -13.56 1.45
CA ILE A 206 6.90 -13.91 0.30
C ILE A 206 6.74 -15.43 0.23
N ASN A 207 5.50 -15.89 0.38
CA ASN A 207 5.09 -17.29 0.42
C ASN A 207 5.78 -18.14 1.52
N LYS A 208 6.25 -17.51 2.62
CA LYS A 208 6.82 -18.23 3.78
C LYS A 208 5.77 -19.11 4.46
N GLY A 209 6.13 -20.35 4.76
CA GLY A 209 5.25 -21.32 5.45
C GLY A 209 4.15 -21.94 4.56
N ARG A 210 4.13 -21.67 3.24
CA ARG A 210 3.25 -22.40 2.31
C ARG A 210 3.83 -23.77 2.01
N ASP A 211 3.00 -24.81 2.12
CA ASP A 211 3.41 -26.17 1.78
C ASP A 211 3.97 -26.23 0.36
N PHE A 212 5.14 -26.83 0.20
CA PHE A 212 5.78 -27.07 -1.09
C PHE A 212 4.82 -27.75 -2.09
N LEU A 213 3.98 -28.68 -1.61
CA LEU A 213 2.91 -29.29 -2.40
C LEU A 213 1.91 -28.26 -2.92
N SER A 214 1.48 -27.30 -2.09
CA SER A 214 0.54 -26.25 -2.52
C SER A 214 1.12 -25.34 -3.61
N LEU A 215 2.43 -25.12 -3.61
CA LEU A 215 3.14 -24.33 -4.62
C LEU A 215 3.35 -25.09 -5.94
N ARG A 216 3.53 -26.43 -5.89
CA ARG A 216 3.81 -27.26 -7.07
C ARG A 216 2.56 -27.71 -7.83
N PHE A 217 1.47 -28.02 -7.12
CA PHE A 217 0.27 -28.62 -7.73
C PHE A 217 -0.79 -27.62 -8.19
N ARG A 218 -0.63 -26.34 -7.83
CA ARG A 218 -1.40 -25.24 -8.40
C ARG A 218 -0.50 -24.54 -9.41
N ASN A 219 -1.00 -24.27 -10.62
CA ASN A 219 -0.36 -23.39 -11.62
C ASN A 219 -0.31 -21.93 -11.10
N LEU A 220 0.35 -21.70 -9.96
CA LEU A 220 0.45 -20.40 -9.32
C LEU A 220 1.44 -19.57 -10.11
N LYS A 221 0.95 -18.48 -10.68
CA LYS A 221 1.80 -17.45 -11.26
C LYS A 221 2.75 -16.93 -10.18
N LYS A 222 4.01 -16.75 -10.54
CA LYS A 222 5.03 -16.17 -9.65
C LYS A 222 4.59 -14.79 -9.16
N SER A 223 5.00 -14.46 -7.93
CA SER A 223 5.09 -13.07 -7.51
C SER A 223 6.19 -12.38 -8.31
N VAL A 224 6.07 -11.08 -8.57
CA VAL A 224 7.03 -10.32 -9.41
C VAL A 224 7.39 -9.04 -8.69
N ILE A 225 8.68 -8.74 -8.60
CA ILE A 225 9.23 -7.47 -8.14
C ILE A 225 10.15 -6.98 -9.25
N SER A 226 9.77 -5.90 -9.93
CA SER A 226 10.54 -5.37 -11.06
C SER A 226 11.72 -4.50 -10.64
N GLY A 227 11.71 -3.95 -9.42
CA GLY A 227 12.82 -3.21 -8.86
C GLY A 227 13.72 -4.04 -7.94
N HIS A 228 14.39 -3.33 -7.04
CA HIS A 228 15.23 -3.90 -6.00
C HIS A 228 14.41 -4.30 -4.78
N LEU A 229 14.87 -5.32 -4.06
CA LEU A 229 14.30 -5.73 -2.79
C LEU A 229 15.29 -5.49 -1.66
N LEU A 230 14.85 -4.76 -0.63
CA LEU A 230 15.61 -4.56 0.60
C LEU A 230 14.79 -5.03 1.81
N GLY A 231 15.31 -6.01 2.54
CA GLY A 231 14.89 -6.33 3.90
C GLY A 231 15.98 -5.95 4.89
N THR A 232 15.72 -5.08 5.86
CA THR A 232 16.76 -4.71 6.85
C THR A 232 17.07 -5.86 7.83
N GLY A 233 16.13 -6.78 8.01
CA GLY A 233 16.23 -8.01 8.78
C GLY A 233 16.21 -9.25 7.89
N GLU A 234 15.09 -9.97 7.88
CA GLU A 234 14.94 -11.23 7.16
C GLU A 234 14.30 -11.05 5.78
N VAL A 235 14.87 -11.70 4.76
CA VAL A 235 14.28 -11.83 3.43
C VAL A 235 14.03 -13.30 3.14
N TYR A 236 12.78 -13.69 2.96
CA TYR A 236 12.39 -15.02 2.50
C TYR A 236 11.56 -14.92 1.22
N LEU A 237 11.99 -15.59 0.15
CA LEU A 237 11.33 -15.56 -1.15
C LEU A 237 11.07 -16.96 -1.69
N ALA A 238 9.80 -17.35 -1.84
CA ALA A 238 9.41 -18.56 -2.59
C ALA A 238 8.47 -18.23 -3.75
N ASN A 239 8.62 -18.94 -4.87
CA ASN A 239 7.83 -18.76 -6.10
C ASN A 239 7.75 -17.28 -6.56
N THR A 240 8.90 -16.61 -6.58
CA THR A 240 9.02 -15.17 -6.84
C THR A 240 10.03 -14.90 -7.95
N LEU A 241 9.77 -13.90 -8.80
CA LEU A 241 10.74 -13.32 -9.72
C LEU A 241 11.14 -11.95 -9.17
N VAL A 242 12.44 -11.71 -9.01
CA VAL A 242 13.00 -10.40 -8.71
C VAL A 242 13.92 -10.02 -9.87
N GLU A 243 13.58 -8.93 -10.56
CA GLU A 243 14.34 -8.45 -11.72
C GLU A 243 15.58 -7.65 -11.26
N GLY A 244 15.49 -6.96 -10.12
CA GLY A 244 16.61 -6.26 -9.50
C GLY A 244 17.39 -7.06 -8.46
N ASP A 245 18.19 -6.34 -7.67
CA ASP A 245 18.99 -6.90 -6.59
C ASP A 245 18.14 -7.25 -5.36
N VAL A 246 18.60 -8.24 -4.59
CA VAL A 246 18.01 -8.63 -3.31
C VAL A 246 19.03 -8.37 -2.21
N LYS A 247 18.70 -7.53 -1.23
CA LYS A 247 19.57 -7.19 -0.10
C LYS A 247 18.89 -7.57 1.21
N GLY A 248 19.60 -8.28 2.09
CA GLY A 248 19.08 -8.66 3.41
C GLY A 248 20.14 -8.92 4.48
N LEU A 249 19.77 -8.85 5.76
CA LEU A 249 20.66 -9.31 6.83
C LEU A 249 20.76 -10.84 6.78
N LYS A 250 19.59 -11.51 6.72
CA LYS A 250 19.44 -12.95 6.51
C LYS A 250 18.59 -13.18 5.27
N VAL A 251 19.12 -13.91 4.29
CA VAL A 251 18.44 -14.12 3.00
C VAL A 251 18.19 -15.60 2.76
N GLU A 252 16.93 -15.98 2.59
CA GLU A 252 16.49 -17.33 2.25
C GLU A 252 15.77 -17.33 0.90
N ILE A 253 16.44 -17.85 -0.13
CA ILE A 253 15.87 -18.01 -1.46
C ILE A 253 15.25 -19.41 -1.56
N GLY A 254 13.94 -19.46 -1.35
CA GLY A 254 13.14 -20.67 -1.45
C GLY A 254 12.91 -21.18 -2.88
N PRO A 255 12.19 -22.30 -3.03
CA PRO A 255 12.04 -22.99 -4.31
C PRO A 255 11.27 -22.16 -5.35
N PHE A 256 11.61 -22.38 -6.62
CA PHE A 256 11.00 -21.72 -7.79
C PHE A 256 11.18 -20.20 -7.85
N THR A 257 12.04 -19.66 -6.99
CA THR A 257 12.44 -18.26 -7.02
C THR A 257 13.50 -18.03 -8.08
N GLN A 258 13.42 -16.90 -8.79
CA GLN A 258 14.42 -16.45 -9.74
C GLN A 258 14.82 -15.03 -9.36
N VAL A 259 16.12 -14.78 -9.28
CA VAL A 259 16.69 -13.44 -9.07
C VAL A 259 17.61 -13.16 -10.25
N GLU A 260 17.28 -12.12 -11.01
CA GLU A 260 18.06 -11.67 -12.17
C GLU A 260 19.19 -10.73 -11.74
N GLY A 261 18.97 -9.93 -10.69
CA GLY A 261 20.05 -9.17 -10.04
C GLY A 261 20.96 -10.01 -9.14
N THR A 262 21.70 -9.31 -8.29
CA THR A 262 22.62 -9.92 -7.32
C THR A 262 21.97 -10.05 -5.95
N VAL A 263 22.21 -11.18 -5.28
CA VAL A 263 21.80 -11.38 -3.89
C VAL A 263 22.92 -10.94 -2.96
N TYR A 264 22.65 -9.94 -2.13
CA TYR A 264 23.55 -9.43 -1.10
C TYR A 264 23.06 -9.82 0.29
N TYR A 265 23.96 -10.37 1.11
CA TYR A 265 23.65 -10.81 2.47
C TYR A 265 24.71 -10.37 3.47
N VAL A 266 24.35 -10.23 4.75
CA VAL A 266 25.30 -9.85 5.82
C VAL A 266 25.68 -11.04 6.69
N ASP A 267 24.69 -11.74 7.25
CA ASP A 267 24.92 -12.79 8.24
C ASP A 267 24.81 -14.18 7.62
N TYR A 268 23.68 -14.44 6.96
CA TYR A 268 23.29 -15.78 6.52
C TYR A 268 22.64 -15.75 5.15
N ILE A 269 22.94 -16.78 4.36
CA ILE A 269 22.22 -17.06 3.12
C ILE A 269 21.90 -18.55 3.01
N ASP A 270 20.68 -18.87 2.59
CA ASP A 270 20.25 -20.19 2.14
C ASP A 270 19.62 -20.09 0.75
N VAL A 271 19.93 -21.05 -0.12
CA VAL A 271 19.44 -21.09 -1.49
C VAL A 271 18.96 -22.50 -1.81
N ASP A 272 17.66 -22.64 -2.04
CA ASP A 272 17.06 -23.90 -2.46
C ASP A 272 17.59 -24.33 -3.84
N LYS A 273 17.78 -25.63 -4.04
CA LYS A 273 18.30 -26.23 -5.29
C LYS A 273 17.45 -25.91 -6.53
N LYS A 274 16.18 -25.49 -6.34
CA LYS A 274 15.25 -25.12 -7.41
C LYS A 274 15.16 -23.62 -7.64
N ALA A 275 15.87 -22.83 -6.84
CA ALA A 275 16.05 -21.42 -7.11
C ALA A 275 17.01 -21.22 -8.29
N ARG A 276 16.89 -20.08 -8.97
CA ARG A 276 17.79 -19.65 -10.04
C ARG A 276 18.32 -18.27 -9.70
N LEU A 277 19.63 -18.16 -9.60
CA LEU A 277 20.34 -16.90 -9.40
C LEU A 277 21.20 -16.67 -10.64
N GLU A 278 21.15 -15.47 -11.22
CA GLU A 278 22.03 -15.13 -12.35
C GLU A 278 23.47 -14.88 -11.91
N SER A 279 23.65 -14.36 -10.70
CA SER A 279 24.95 -14.08 -10.11
C SER A 279 25.15 -14.85 -8.79
N GLU A 280 26.42 -15.11 -8.45
CA GLU A 280 26.75 -15.67 -7.14
C GLU A 280 26.42 -14.68 -6.02
N PRO A 281 25.86 -15.14 -4.89
CA PRO A 281 25.57 -14.26 -3.77
C PRO A 281 26.81 -13.62 -3.15
N ILE A 282 26.71 -12.32 -2.84
CA ILE A 282 27.82 -11.52 -2.33
C ILE A 282 27.58 -11.18 -0.85
N LYS A 283 28.55 -11.52 0.00
CA LYS A 283 28.54 -11.09 1.39
C LYS A 283 28.96 -9.61 1.51
N ILE A 284 28.18 -8.81 2.23
CA ILE A 284 28.42 -7.38 2.43
C ILE A 284 28.50 -7.03 3.93
N SER A 285 29.07 -5.87 4.24
CA SER A 285 29.02 -5.32 5.60
C SER A 285 27.65 -4.70 5.88
N HIS A 286 27.29 -4.61 7.16
CA HIS A 286 26.01 -4.02 7.60
C HIS A 286 25.82 -2.57 7.11
N GLU A 287 26.90 -1.78 6.97
CA GLU A 287 26.86 -0.41 6.46
C GLU A 287 26.36 -0.29 5.01
N LYS A 288 26.53 -1.35 4.22
CA LYS A 288 26.11 -1.43 2.81
C LYS A 288 24.68 -1.96 2.65
N LEU A 289 23.98 -2.27 3.74
CA LEU A 289 22.59 -2.72 3.73
C LEU A 289 21.63 -1.54 3.57
N ARG A 290 21.68 -0.91 2.40
CA ARG A 290 20.82 0.21 1.97
C ARG A 290 20.48 -0.01 0.49
N LEU A 291 19.37 0.56 0.05
CA LEU A 291 18.99 0.56 -1.38
C LEU A 291 20.11 1.21 -2.19
#